data_AF-A0A934YNH2-F1
#
_entry.id   AF-A0A934YNH2-F1
#
_cell.length_a   1.000
_cell.length_b   1.000
_cell.length_c   1.000
_cell.angle_alpha   90.00
_cell.angle_beta   90.00
_cell.angle_gamma   90.00
#
_symmetry.space_group_name_H-M   'P 1'
#
loop_
_entity.id
_entity.type
_entity.pdbx_description
1 polymer ?
#
loop_
_entity_poly.entity_id
_entity_poly.type
_entity_poly.pdbx_seq_one_letter_code
_entity_poly.pdbx_strand_id
1 'polypeptide(L)'
;MTFTEAAAEVLRLAGKPLHYKEITELAVEKNLLSHVGKSPEVTMGARLAALLKKEDKTNPIIRVKPGVFALRDWNEKKKKNAPEPDVADDEGVEGSEVNALEVEAATRVQQAQLPFDDDDAPAMKVSGEDALRADLAASGADVFDDEEDDDQPILAPPPSSSDGVAAAEGGPDGGRRRRRRRRRGRGARDEGGVEATGTERTEPGFSVEGEDAAPARDPLAPAPRPQIRERHQIMAGGAPTGIDAPAAAEPRESEDLSGRELADAAVMVLGGFDRNQGAIAQRTVAEALARRGRLAGDPQLAQSQLMASLRADNLRRQDQGQRPRFRFAQGFRVALTDWALSPELVRLEQEALAAVERYREAARRAMLRKLQELPGHAFVELALLALERSGMTNLRTIRRAGAPGGESHFAATHKNGADEIRTAIVVRRDGREIGRERVTDLRGALHHYGPAQAGWLVTTGQVLSGARDEAAAPNAAPVALFDGVALVRLLEESDVAVIRTKHVTAIPDLELLEMLRG
;
A
#
# COMPACT_ATOMS: atom_id res chain seq x y z
N MET A 1 -41.07 -16.95 18.59
CA MET A 1 -39.95 -16.41 19.39
C MET A 1 -39.40 -15.17 18.69
N THR A 2 -38.56 -14.38 19.34
CA THR A 2 -37.79 -13.32 18.67
C THR A 2 -36.74 -13.93 17.72
N PHE A 3 -36.25 -13.13 16.76
CA PHE A 3 -35.21 -13.55 15.82
C PHE A 3 -33.93 -14.04 16.53
N THR A 4 -33.55 -13.38 17.63
CA THR A 4 -32.32 -13.66 18.38
C THR A 4 -32.43 -14.91 19.25
N GLU A 5 -33.60 -15.20 19.82
CA GLU A 5 -33.89 -16.47 20.50
C GLU A 5 -33.92 -17.63 19.50
N ALA A 6 -34.62 -17.45 18.37
CA ALA A 6 -34.71 -18.46 17.32
C ALA A 6 -33.32 -18.81 16.76
N ALA A 7 -32.45 -17.82 16.56
CA ALA A 7 -31.07 -18.05 16.13
C ALA A 7 -30.23 -18.84 17.16
N ALA A 8 -30.40 -18.56 18.46
CA ALA A 8 -29.72 -19.30 19.52
C ALA A 8 -30.19 -20.76 19.59
N GLU A 9 -31.49 -21.02 19.41
CA GLU A 9 -32.05 -22.38 19.42
C GLU A 9 -31.69 -23.17 18.15
N VAL A 10 -31.70 -22.52 16.98
CA VAL A 10 -31.21 -23.15 15.73
C VAL A 10 -29.73 -23.54 15.84
N LEU A 11 -28.88 -22.67 16.40
CA LEU A 11 -27.47 -23.01 16.65
C LEU A 11 -27.33 -24.14 17.67
N ARG A 12 -28.13 -24.15 18.75
CA ARG A 12 -28.17 -25.24 19.74
C ARG A 12 -28.50 -26.58 19.09
N LEU A 13 -29.49 -26.61 18.20
CA LEU A 13 -29.92 -27.81 17.48
C LEU A 13 -28.94 -28.23 16.37
N ALA A 14 -28.20 -27.29 15.77
CA ALA A 14 -27.29 -27.57 14.66
C ALA A 14 -25.91 -28.11 15.09
N GLY A 15 -25.46 -27.83 16.32
CA GLY A 15 -24.19 -28.31 16.86
C GLY A 15 -22.91 -27.76 16.21
N LYS A 16 -23.04 -26.96 15.14
CA LYS A 16 -21.95 -26.37 14.34
C LYS A 16 -22.21 -24.86 14.12
N PRO A 17 -21.16 -24.04 13.91
CA PRO A 17 -21.33 -22.66 13.46
C PRO A 17 -22.06 -22.61 12.11
N LEU A 18 -23.00 -21.67 11.95
CA LEU A 18 -23.82 -21.51 10.74
C LEU A 18 -23.79 -20.08 10.22
N HIS A 19 -24.08 -19.92 8.93
CA HIS A 19 -24.28 -18.65 8.26
C HIS A 19 -25.69 -18.10 8.51
N TYR A 20 -25.87 -16.77 8.53
CA TYR A 20 -27.19 -16.17 8.86
C TYR A 20 -28.33 -16.59 7.90
N LYS A 21 -28.02 -16.95 6.64
CA LYS A 21 -29.00 -17.51 5.68
C LYS A 21 -29.52 -18.87 6.18
N GLU A 22 -28.62 -19.83 6.42
CA GLU A 22 -28.92 -21.16 6.97
C GLU A 22 -29.68 -21.07 8.32
N ILE A 23 -29.28 -20.14 9.19
CA ILE A 23 -29.96 -19.89 10.48
C ILE A 23 -31.41 -19.41 10.25
N THR A 24 -31.64 -18.61 9.22
CA THR A 24 -32.98 -18.10 8.88
C THR A 24 -33.85 -19.20 8.28
N GLU A 25 -33.30 -19.97 7.33
CA GLU A 25 -33.97 -21.10 6.69
C GLU A 25 -34.45 -22.13 7.73
N LEU A 26 -33.55 -22.58 8.61
CA LEU A 26 -33.86 -23.50 9.70
C LEU A 26 -34.84 -22.92 10.75
N ALA A 27 -34.84 -21.60 10.96
CA ALA A 27 -35.79 -20.93 11.87
C ALA A 27 -37.20 -20.81 11.28
N VAL A 28 -37.32 -20.68 9.96
CA VAL A 28 -38.59 -20.69 9.22
C VAL A 28 -39.13 -22.11 9.09
N GLU A 29 -38.30 -23.07 8.66
CA GLU A 29 -38.66 -24.50 8.55
C GLU A 29 -39.25 -25.04 9.87
N LYS A 30 -38.62 -24.71 11.00
CA LYS A 30 -39.04 -25.15 12.33
C LYS A 30 -40.11 -24.25 12.98
N ASN A 31 -40.67 -23.29 12.23
CA ASN A 31 -41.70 -22.35 12.68
C ASN A 31 -41.39 -21.62 14.01
N LEU A 32 -40.10 -21.32 14.25
CA LEU A 32 -39.65 -20.66 15.48
C LEU A 32 -39.93 -19.15 15.47
N LEU A 33 -40.08 -18.56 14.28
CA LEU A 33 -40.39 -17.16 14.04
C LEU A 33 -41.90 -16.92 13.96
N SER A 34 -42.41 -15.97 14.74
CA SER A 34 -43.86 -15.65 14.78
C SER A 34 -44.33 -14.70 13.67
N HIS A 35 -43.40 -14.01 12.98
CA HIS A 35 -43.69 -13.20 11.81
C HIS A 35 -42.48 -13.18 10.87
N VAL A 36 -42.70 -13.59 9.62
CA VAL A 36 -41.67 -13.63 8.57
C VAL A 36 -41.89 -12.43 7.64
N GLY A 37 -40.95 -11.48 7.64
CA GLY A 37 -41.00 -10.32 6.74
C GLY A 37 -40.64 -10.69 5.29
N LYS A 38 -40.74 -9.73 4.36
CA LYS A 38 -40.45 -9.93 2.91
C LYS A 38 -39.03 -10.42 2.60
N SER A 39 -38.06 -10.16 3.49
CA SER A 39 -36.65 -10.53 3.34
C SER A 39 -36.08 -10.99 4.70
N PRO A 40 -36.46 -12.17 5.21
CA PRO A 40 -36.18 -12.56 6.59
C PRO A 40 -34.69 -12.74 6.88
N GLU A 41 -33.90 -13.15 5.88
CA GLU A 41 -32.43 -13.27 5.99
C GLU A 41 -31.77 -11.94 6.36
N VAL A 42 -32.21 -10.85 5.73
CA VAL A 42 -31.69 -9.50 5.97
C VAL A 42 -32.06 -9.03 7.37
N THR A 43 -33.31 -9.26 7.78
CA THR A 43 -33.78 -8.99 9.14
C THR A 43 -32.99 -9.79 10.19
N MET A 44 -32.74 -11.08 9.95
CA MET A 44 -31.95 -11.93 10.85
C MET A 44 -30.51 -11.44 10.96
N GLY A 45 -29.85 -11.18 9.82
CA GLY A 45 -28.48 -10.67 9.78
C GLY A 45 -28.32 -9.32 10.50
N ALA A 46 -29.23 -8.37 10.26
CA ALA A 46 -29.23 -7.07 10.91
C ALA A 46 -29.49 -7.17 12.43
N ARG A 47 -30.46 -7.99 12.87
CA ARG A 47 -30.74 -8.20 14.30
C ARG A 47 -29.59 -8.88 15.02
N LEU A 48 -28.92 -9.86 14.40
CA LEU A 48 -27.70 -10.49 14.96
C LEU A 48 -26.52 -9.52 15.02
N ALA A 49 -26.32 -8.68 14.01
CA ALA A 49 -25.28 -7.65 14.03
C ALA A 49 -25.52 -6.60 15.13
N ALA A 50 -26.76 -6.12 15.28
CA ALA A 50 -27.14 -5.18 16.34
C ALA A 50 -26.99 -5.78 17.75
N LEU A 51 -27.34 -7.06 17.94
CA LEU A 51 -27.14 -7.81 19.18
C LEU A 51 -25.64 -7.92 19.57
N LEU A 52 -24.73 -7.92 18.60
CA LEU A 52 -23.28 -7.92 18.82
C LEU A 52 -22.67 -6.53 18.99
N LYS A 53 -23.39 -5.45 18.65
CA LYS A 53 -22.98 -4.05 18.93
C LYS A 53 -23.25 -3.64 20.39
N LYS A 54 -24.07 -4.41 21.13
CA LYS A 54 -24.30 -4.29 22.57
C LYS A 54 -23.54 -5.42 23.28
N GLU A 55 -22.45 -5.10 23.99
CA GLU A 55 -21.57 -6.09 24.64
C GLU A 55 -22.15 -6.67 25.95
N ASP A 56 -23.40 -7.12 25.91
CA ASP A 56 -24.08 -7.69 27.07
C ASP A 56 -23.52 -9.07 27.43
N LYS A 57 -23.14 -9.25 28.70
CA LYS A 57 -22.61 -10.52 29.21
C LYS A 57 -23.62 -11.68 29.12
N THR A 58 -24.91 -11.37 29.03
CA THR A 58 -26.02 -12.32 28.85
C THR A 58 -26.18 -12.85 27.42
N ASN A 59 -25.52 -12.25 26.42
CA ASN A 59 -25.65 -12.66 25.01
C ASN A 59 -25.03 -14.06 24.77
N PRO A 60 -25.81 -15.08 24.32
CA PRO A 60 -25.29 -16.43 24.11
C PRO A 60 -24.60 -16.63 22.75
N ILE A 61 -24.66 -15.67 21.83
CA ILE A 61 -24.16 -15.78 20.45
C ILE A 61 -22.83 -15.02 20.30
N ILE A 62 -21.91 -15.58 19.51
CA ILE A 62 -20.65 -14.95 19.09
C ILE A 62 -20.49 -14.99 17.56
N ARG A 63 -19.84 -13.97 16.98
CA ARG A 63 -19.46 -13.96 15.56
C ARG A 63 -18.09 -14.62 15.38
N VAL A 64 -18.03 -15.69 14.58
CA VAL A 64 -16.78 -16.46 14.35
C VAL A 64 -16.07 -16.02 13.08
N LYS A 65 -16.84 -15.65 12.04
CA LYS A 65 -16.38 -15.05 10.78
C LYS A 65 -17.45 -14.04 10.31
N PRO A 66 -17.19 -13.16 9.32
CA PRO A 66 -18.25 -12.39 8.67
C PRO A 66 -19.40 -13.31 8.23
N GLY A 67 -20.64 -12.94 8.56
CA GLY A 67 -21.86 -13.73 8.31
C GLY A 67 -22.05 -15.02 9.13
N VAL A 68 -21.05 -15.52 9.87
CA VAL A 68 -21.08 -16.84 10.55
C VAL A 68 -21.07 -16.70 12.07
N PHE A 69 -22.04 -17.35 12.71
CA PHE A 69 -22.35 -17.24 14.13
C PHE A 69 -22.27 -18.60 14.83
N ALA A 70 -21.99 -18.59 16.14
CA ALA A 70 -21.91 -19.77 16.99
C ALA A 70 -22.33 -19.46 18.44
N LEU A 71 -22.57 -20.49 19.25
CA LEU A 71 -22.81 -20.32 20.69
C LEU A 71 -21.51 -20.08 21.46
N ARG A 72 -21.56 -19.20 22.47
CA ARG A 72 -20.42 -18.83 23.32
C ARG A 72 -19.79 -20.03 24.03
N ASP A 73 -20.63 -20.93 24.55
CA ASP A 73 -20.27 -22.12 25.32
C ASP A 73 -19.31 -23.07 24.57
N TRP A 74 -19.37 -23.10 23.24
CA TRP A 74 -18.50 -23.92 22.41
C TRP A 74 -17.07 -23.36 22.33
N ASN A 75 -16.92 -22.04 22.42
CA ASN A 75 -15.62 -21.38 22.38
C ASN A 75 -14.84 -21.61 23.68
N GLU A 76 -15.52 -21.59 24.83
CA GLU A 76 -14.92 -21.90 26.13
C GLU A 76 -14.45 -23.36 26.22
N LYS A 77 -15.26 -24.31 25.72
CA LYS A 77 -14.84 -25.72 25.60
C LYS A 77 -13.57 -25.86 24.75
N LYS A 78 -13.45 -25.10 23.66
CA LYS A 78 -12.25 -25.12 22.81
C LYS A 78 -11.02 -24.53 23.51
N LYS A 79 -11.20 -23.55 24.40
CA LYS A 79 -10.12 -22.93 25.18
C LYS A 79 -9.61 -23.81 26.34
N LYS A 80 -10.40 -24.79 26.80
CA LYS A 80 -9.98 -25.77 27.83
C LYS A 80 -9.20 -26.98 27.29
N ASN A 81 -9.14 -27.17 25.98
CA ASN A 81 -8.53 -28.35 25.34
C ASN A 81 -7.17 -28.05 24.67
N ALA A 82 -6.48 -26.97 25.07
CA ALA A 82 -5.11 -26.68 24.65
C ALA A 82 -4.16 -27.02 25.83
N PRO A 83 -3.20 -27.95 25.68
CA PRO A 83 -2.18 -28.19 26.69
C PRO A 83 -1.15 -27.05 26.69
N GLU A 84 -0.71 -26.65 27.87
CA GLU A 84 0.44 -25.75 28.05
C GLU A 84 1.75 -26.57 27.94
N PRO A 85 2.86 -25.97 27.45
CA PRO A 85 4.14 -26.67 27.38
C PRO A 85 4.86 -26.66 28.73
N ASP A 86 5.22 -27.84 29.24
CA ASP A 86 6.09 -27.97 30.41
C ASP A 86 7.48 -27.39 30.16
N VAL A 87 8.05 -26.75 31.19
CA VAL A 87 9.44 -26.29 31.19
C VAL A 87 10.30 -27.39 31.83
N ALA A 88 11.33 -27.84 31.13
CA ALA A 88 12.31 -28.79 31.63
C ALA A 88 13.71 -28.18 31.59
N ASP A 89 14.43 -28.27 32.71
CA ASP A 89 15.81 -27.78 32.85
C ASP A 89 16.81 -28.72 32.15
N ASP A 90 17.93 -28.15 31.70
CA ASP A 90 18.99 -28.84 30.94
C ASP A 90 20.27 -28.97 31.79
N GLU A 91 20.61 -30.21 32.15
CA GLU A 91 22.00 -30.64 32.40
C GLU A 91 22.24 -31.96 31.67
N GLY A 92 23.23 -32.00 30.78
CA GLY A 92 23.37 -33.03 29.76
C GLY A 92 24.42 -34.13 30.01
N VAL A 93 24.45 -35.11 29.09
CA VAL A 93 25.50 -36.13 28.94
C VAL A 93 25.80 -36.33 27.45
N GLU A 94 27.06 -36.54 27.10
CA GLU A 94 27.51 -36.73 25.71
C GLU A 94 27.23 -38.15 25.15
N GLY A 95 27.00 -38.23 23.84
CA GLY A 95 27.58 -39.29 23.01
C GLY A 95 26.85 -40.64 22.87
N SER A 96 25.92 -40.74 21.92
CA SER A 96 25.63 -42.00 21.23
C SER A 96 25.10 -41.77 19.80
N GLU A 97 25.80 -42.30 18.79
CA GLU A 97 25.31 -42.32 17.40
C GLU A 97 24.36 -43.51 17.18
N VAL A 98 23.11 -43.26 16.76
CA VAL A 98 22.18 -44.31 16.29
C VAL A 98 21.35 -43.87 15.08
N ASN A 99 21.24 -44.81 14.13
CA ASN A 99 20.79 -44.66 12.74
C ASN A 99 19.47 -43.90 12.50
N ALA A 100 19.46 -43.07 11.45
CA ALA A 100 18.30 -42.31 10.97
C ALA A 100 17.25 -43.15 10.20
N LEU A 101 16.80 -44.29 10.74
CA LEU A 101 15.83 -45.19 10.08
C LEU A 101 14.54 -45.47 10.85
N GLU A 102 14.43 -45.09 12.14
CA GLU A 102 13.23 -45.36 12.94
C GLU A 102 12.20 -44.22 12.93
N VAL A 103 12.59 -43.01 12.49
CA VAL A 103 11.73 -41.81 12.50
C VAL A 103 10.58 -41.91 11.48
N GLU A 104 10.74 -42.64 10.38
CA GLU A 104 9.67 -42.86 9.38
C GLU A 104 8.60 -43.87 9.82
N ALA A 105 8.82 -44.64 10.89
CA ALA A 105 7.86 -45.63 11.36
C ALA A 105 6.68 -44.99 12.10
N ALA A 106 6.92 -43.94 12.89
CA ALA A 106 5.93 -43.33 13.76
C ALA A 106 4.83 -42.56 13.01
N THR A 107 5.17 -41.89 11.90
CA THR A 107 4.23 -41.11 11.08
C THR A 107 3.27 -41.96 10.24
N ARG A 108 3.53 -43.28 10.12
CA ARG A 108 2.75 -44.19 9.27
C ARG A 108 1.47 -44.74 9.91
N VAL A 109 1.29 -44.56 11.22
CA VAL A 109 0.24 -45.24 12.01
C VAL A 109 -1.08 -44.46 12.10
N GLN A 110 -1.11 -43.17 11.73
CA GLN A 110 -2.31 -42.31 11.83
C GLN A 110 -3.06 -42.07 10.49
N GLN A 111 -2.81 -42.87 9.45
CA GLN A 111 -3.56 -42.80 8.17
C GLN A 111 -4.30 -44.12 7.85
N ALA A 112 -5.03 -44.68 8.83
CA ALA A 112 -5.73 -45.95 8.64
C ALA A 112 -7.05 -46.09 9.46
N GLN A 113 -8.01 -45.17 9.26
CA GLN A 113 -9.45 -45.47 9.43
C GLN A 113 -10.38 -44.34 8.93
N LEU A 114 -10.88 -44.50 7.70
CA LEU A 114 -12.28 -44.23 7.33
C LEU A 114 -12.87 -45.62 7.00
N PRO A 115 -14.16 -45.87 7.29
CA PRO A 115 -15.21 -45.41 6.38
C PRO A 115 -16.47 -44.85 7.08
N PHE A 116 -17.23 -44.05 6.36
CA PHE A 116 -18.65 -44.29 6.06
C PHE A 116 -19.09 -43.24 5.02
N ASP A 117 -19.62 -43.71 3.89
CA ASP A 117 -20.33 -42.86 2.92
C ASP A 117 -21.76 -42.63 3.40
N ASP A 118 -22.35 -41.47 3.06
CA ASP A 118 -23.65 -41.40 2.39
C ASP A 118 -23.98 -39.95 1.93
N ASP A 119 -24.58 -39.88 0.75
CA ASP A 119 -25.41 -38.83 0.13
C ASP A 119 -24.94 -37.38 -0.14
N ASP A 120 -25.38 -36.92 -1.32
CA ASP A 120 -25.17 -35.65 -2.00
C ASP A 120 -25.43 -34.37 -1.18
N ALA A 121 -24.48 -33.43 -1.22
CA ALA A 121 -24.73 -32.01 -1.00
C ALA A 121 -23.79 -31.14 -1.88
N PRO A 122 -24.31 -30.30 -2.80
CA PRO A 122 -23.47 -29.51 -3.69
C PRO A 122 -22.76 -28.36 -2.95
N ALA A 123 -21.42 -28.38 -2.95
CA ALA A 123 -20.60 -27.35 -2.30
C ALA A 123 -20.80 -25.96 -2.93
N MET A 124 -21.53 -25.09 -2.23
CA MET A 124 -21.93 -23.77 -2.74
C MET A 124 -20.73 -22.81 -2.84
N LYS A 125 -20.37 -22.42 -4.07
CA LYS A 125 -19.36 -21.38 -4.33
C LYS A 125 -19.93 -20.01 -3.98
N VAL A 126 -19.49 -19.44 -2.86
CA VAL A 126 -19.87 -18.07 -2.46
C VAL A 126 -19.31 -17.07 -3.47
N SER A 127 -20.18 -16.38 -4.19
CA SER A 127 -19.78 -15.30 -5.12
C SER A 127 -19.20 -14.11 -4.35
N GLY A 128 -18.17 -13.48 -4.91
CA GLY A 128 -17.59 -12.25 -4.35
C GLY A 128 -18.59 -11.09 -4.23
N GLU A 129 -19.64 -11.09 -5.05
CA GLU A 129 -20.74 -10.12 -4.96
C GLU A 129 -21.56 -10.26 -3.68
N ASP A 130 -21.72 -11.48 -3.15
CA ASP A 130 -22.54 -11.72 -1.95
C ASP A 130 -21.80 -11.28 -0.68
N ALA A 131 -20.46 -11.35 -0.69
CA ALA A 131 -19.61 -10.73 0.34
C ALA A 131 -19.69 -9.20 0.30
N LEU A 132 -19.58 -8.57 -0.89
CA LEU A 132 -19.77 -7.12 -1.03
C LEU A 132 -21.17 -6.67 -0.59
N ARG A 133 -22.21 -7.47 -0.89
CA ARG A 133 -23.59 -7.20 -0.49
C ARG A 133 -23.77 -7.24 1.03
N ALA A 134 -23.07 -8.14 1.73
CA ALA A 134 -23.10 -8.22 3.19
C ALA A 134 -22.41 -7.03 3.86
N ASP A 135 -21.23 -6.59 3.37
CA ASP A 135 -20.56 -5.39 3.88
C ASP A 135 -21.36 -4.11 3.55
N LEU A 136 -21.96 -4.02 2.36
CA LEU A 136 -22.82 -2.90 2.00
C LEU A 136 -24.07 -2.82 2.89
N ALA A 137 -24.72 -3.96 3.18
CA ALA A 137 -25.84 -4.03 4.12
C ALA A 137 -25.45 -3.65 5.55
N ALA A 138 -24.22 -3.93 5.98
CA ALA A 138 -23.70 -3.47 7.27
C ALA A 138 -23.50 -1.94 7.30
N SER A 139 -23.06 -1.33 6.19
CA SER A 139 -22.93 0.14 6.08
C SER A 139 -24.26 0.89 5.89
N GLY A 140 -25.28 0.23 5.34
CA GLY A 140 -26.61 0.82 5.13
C GLY A 140 -27.42 1.06 6.42
N ALA A 141 -26.94 0.57 7.56
CA ALA A 141 -27.55 0.77 8.87
C ALA A 141 -27.26 2.15 9.49
N ASP A 142 -26.28 2.91 8.96
CA ASP A 142 -25.88 4.22 9.50
C ASP A 142 -26.59 5.41 8.76
N VAL A 143 -27.72 5.15 8.08
CA VAL A 143 -28.41 6.13 7.18
C VAL A 143 -29.88 6.37 7.56
N PHE A 144 -30.39 5.68 8.58
CA PHE A 144 -31.74 5.91 9.13
C PHE A 144 -31.59 6.37 10.59
N ASP A 145 -32.12 7.56 10.90
CA ASP A 145 -32.29 8.00 12.30
C ASP A 145 -33.35 7.12 13.00
N ASP A 146 -33.20 6.95 14.32
CA ASP A 146 -34.18 6.23 15.15
C ASP A 146 -35.46 7.07 15.32
N GLU A 147 -36.47 6.87 14.45
CA GLU A 147 -37.81 7.43 14.63
C GLU A 147 -38.54 6.71 15.78
N GLU A 148 -38.76 7.42 16.90
CA GLU A 148 -39.54 6.94 18.05
C GLU A 148 -41.06 7.17 17.86
N ASP A 149 -41.84 6.10 18.05
CA ASP A 149 -43.26 6.09 18.47
C ASP A 149 -44.31 6.81 17.58
N ASP A 150 -44.88 6.09 16.60
CA ASP A 150 -45.89 6.59 15.63
C ASP A 150 -47.29 5.93 15.84
N ASP A 151 -47.74 5.85 17.09
CA ASP A 151 -48.96 5.11 17.50
C ASP A 151 -50.20 6.04 17.67
N GLN A 152 -50.49 6.90 16.68
CA GLN A 152 -51.70 7.76 16.66
C GLN A 152 -52.50 7.75 15.34
N PRO A 153 -53.85 7.82 15.40
CA PRO A 153 -54.70 7.58 14.22
C PRO A 153 -54.77 8.77 13.25
N ILE A 154 -54.26 8.56 12.04
CA ILE A 154 -54.52 9.42 10.88
C ILE A 154 -56.02 9.35 10.51
N LEU A 155 -56.83 10.36 10.86
CA LEU A 155 -57.88 10.97 10.00
C LEU A 155 -58.74 12.08 10.68
N ALA A 156 -58.64 13.31 10.15
CA ALA A 156 -59.68 14.35 10.05
C ALA A 156 -60.26 15.00 11.36
N PRO A 157 -61.01 16.13 11.28
CA PRO A 157 -61.22 17.08 10.17
C PRO A 157 -60.74 18.53 10.46
N PRO A 158 -60.64 19.42 9.45
CA PRO A 158 -60.29 20.83 9.64
C PRO A 158 -61.52 21.76 9.84
N PRO A 159 -61.47 22.76 10.74
CA PRO A 159 -62.42 23.86 10.80
C PRO A 159 -61.94 25.14 10.11
N SER A 160 -62.90 25.81 9.48
CA SER A 160 -62.84 27.08 8.74
C SER A 160 -62.41 28.33 9.52
N SER A 161 -61.98 29.34 8.77
CA SER A 161 -61.83 30.74 9.18
C SER A 161 -63.15 31.49 9.45
N SER A 162 -63.19 32.36 10.46
CA SER A 162 -63.88 33.67 10.40
C SER A 162 -63.46 34.63 11.54
N ASP A 163 -63.74 35.92 11.36
CA ASP A 163 -63.34 37.09 12.17
C ASP A 163 -64.03 37.22 13.55
N GLY A 164 -63.58 38.16 14.42
CA GLY A 164 -64.48 38.61 15.53
C GLY A 164 -64.01 39.43 16.76
N VAL A 165 -63.23 40.51 16.63
CA VAL A 165 -63.32 41.77 17.44
C VAL A 165 -63.40 41.76 19.01
N ALA A 166 -62.38 42.39 19.64
CA ALA A 166 -62.37 43.09 20.96
C ALA A 166 -62.54 42.27 22.29
N ALA A 167 -62.10 42.73 23.47
CA ALA A 167 -61.61 44.06 23.89
C ALA A 167 -60.41 44.03 24.89
N ALA A 168 -59.98 45.24 25.30
CA ALA A 168 -58.86 45.65 26.17
C ALA A 168 -58.91 45.10 27.64
N GLU A 169 -57.94 45.30 28.54
CA GLU A 169 -56.81 46.26 28.70
C GLU A 169 -55.53 45.54 29.22
N GLY A 170 -54.30 46.09 29.23
CA GLY A 170 -53.77 47.41 28.82
C GLY A 170 -52.22 47.38 28.68
N GLY A 171 -51.61 48.45 28.11
CA GLY A 171 -50.16 48.56 27.82
C GLY A 171 -49.36 49.37 28.86
N PRO A 172 -48.27 50.10 28.52
CA PRO A 172 -47.59 50.33 27.21
C PRO A 172 -46.23 49.59 27.11
N ASP A 173 -45.58 49.33 25.96
CA ASP A 173 -45.11 50.17 24.82
C ASP A 173 -43.99 51.19 25.21
N GLY A 174 -42.88 51.38 24.50
CA GLY A 174 -42.36 50.80 23.25
C GLY A 174 -40.85 51.11 23.09
N GLY A 175 -40.16 50.95 21.96
CA GLY A 175 -40.54 50.43 20.64
C GLY A 175 -39.35 50.48 19.65
N ARG A 176 -39.20 49.49 18.76
CA ARG A 176 -38.04 49.36 17.84
C ARG A 176 -38.14 50.30 16.62
N ARG A 177 -37.02 50.86 16.11
CA ARG A 177 -36.96 51.41 14.72
C ARG A 177 -35.72 51.01 13.93
N ARG A 178 -35.90 50.96 12.60
CA ARG A 178 -34.95 50.50 11.55
C ARG A 178 -34.42 51.70 10.75
N ARG A 179 -33.20 51.63 10.14
CA ARG A 179 -32.94 51.77 8.67
C ARG A 179 -31.51 52.18 8.23
N ARG A 180 -31.07 51.56 7.11
CA ARG A 180 -30.32 52.09 5.93
C ARG A 180 -28.84 52.56 6.03
N ARG A 181 -28.00 51.83 5.26
CA ARG A 181 -26.92 52.27 4.33
C ARG A 181 -26.63 53.79 4.19
N ARG A 182 -25.35 54.22 4.28
CA ARG A 182 -24.52 54.75 3.13
C ARG A 182 -23.08 55.22 3.49
N ARG A 183 -22.07 54.57 2.89
CA ARG A 183 -20.91 55.06 2.09
C ARG A 183 -20.27 56.48 2.33
N ARG A 184 -18.91 56.52 2.38
CA ARG A 184 -17.95 57.69 2.23
C ARG A 184 -18.02 58.77 3.34
N GLY A 185 -17.01 59.11 4.14
CA GLY A 185 -15.53 59.13 3.98
C GLY A 185 -14.97 60.58 4.16
N ARG A 186 -13.64 60.73 4.33
CA ARG A 186 -12.82 62.00 4.35
C ARG A 186 -12.61 62.71 5.71
N GLY A 187 -11.39 63.24 5.92
CA GLY A 187 -10.91 63.96 7.13
C GLY A 187 -10.18 63.01 8.10
N ALA A 188 -8.85 62.91 8.23
CA ALA A 188 -7.69 63.71 7.80
C ALA A 188 -7.29 64.91 8.70
N ARG A 189 -6.01 64.88 9.12
CA ARG A 189 -5.19 65.92 9.76
C ARG A 189 -5.46 66.25 11.23
N ASP A 190 -4.49 66.69 12.03
CA ASP A 190 -2.99 66.54 12.05
C ASP A 190 -2.62 66.75 13.58
N GLU A 191 -1.47 67.20 14.13
CA GLU A 191 -0.22 67.79 13.64
C GLU A 191 0.90 67.69 14.71
N GLY A 192 2.18 67.64 14.30
CA GLY A 192 3.38 67.82 15.15
C GLY A 192 3.94 66.55 15.84
N GLY A 193 5.26 66.36 15.98
CA GLY A 193 6.42 67.24 15.68
C GLY A 193 7.50 67.09 16.78
N VAL A 194 8.76 67.53 16.66
CA VAL A 194 9.48 68.26 15.58
C VAL A 194 11.01 67.97 15.72
N GLU A 195 11.73 67.70 14.60
CA GLU A 195 13.20 67.91 14.35
C GLU A 195 14.29 67.28 15.27
N ALA A 196 15.59 67.23 14.94
CA ALA A 196 16.35 67.12 13.67
C ALA A 196 17.83 66.72 14.00
N THR A 197 18.66 66.15 13.12
CA THR A 197 19.54 66.84 12.12
C THR A 197 20.45 65.80 11.40
N GLY A 198 21.19 66.19 10.34
CA GLY A 198 22.02 65.31 9.48
C GLY A 198 23.41 64.91 10.03
N THR A 199 24.40 64.44 9.23
CA THR A 199 24.55 64.29 7.75
C THR A 199 25.74 63.29 7.48
N GLU A 200 26.33 62.98 6.30
CA GLU A 200 26.31 63.61 4.96
C GLU A 200 26.38 62.64 3.73
N ARG A 201 27.54 62.06 3.36
CA ARG A 201 27.81 61.41 2.04
C ARG A 201 28.71 60.16 2.12
N THR A 202 28.68 59.29 1.10
CA THR A 202 29.84 58.88 0.22
C THR A 202 29.40 57.86 -0.86
N GLU A 203 29.98 57.97 -2.07
CA GLU A 203 29.86 57.12 -3.29
C GLU A 203 31.31 56.68 -3.72
N PRO A 204 31.61 55.77 -4.69
CA PRO A 204 30.74 55.31 -5.79
C PRO A 204 30.77 53.81 -6.23
N GLY A 205 29.71 53.44 -6.95
CA GLY A 205 29.68 52.78 -8.29
C GLY A 205 30.62 51.63 -8.75
N PHE A 206 30.02 50.69 -9.49
CA PHE A 206 30.60 50.10 -10.72
C PHE A 206 29.48 49.73 -11.73
N SER A 207 29.79 49.66 -13.03
CA SER A 207 28.82 49.66 -14.13
C SER A 207 28.86 48.40 -15.02
N VAL A 208 27.73 48.04 -15.64
CA VAL A 208 27.60 47.03 -16.69
C VAL A 208 26.64 47.52 -17.78
N GLU A 209 27.06 47.39 -19.05
CA GLU A 209 26.28 47.62 -20.27
C GLU A 209 25.53 46.31 -20.66
N GLY A 210 24.44 46.28 -21.42
CA GLY A 210 23.65 47.33 -22.06
C GLY A 210 22.59 46.69 -22.98
N GLU A 211 21.57 47.45 -23.39
CA GLU A 211 20.56 47.12 -24.43
C GLU A 211 19.63 45.90 -24.10
N ASP A 212 18.40 45.76 -24.62
CA ASP A 212 17.68 46.50 -25.67
C ASP A 212 16.20 46.76 -25.27
N ALA A 213 15.44 47.51 -26.07
CA ALA A 213 14.20 48.19 -25.67
C ALA A 213 12.89 47.37 -25.76
N ALA A 214 11.91 47.76 -24.93
CA ALA A 214 10.51 47.35 -25.03
C ALA A 214 9.58 48.58 -25.11
N PRO A 215 8.57 48.62 -26.01
CA PRO A 215 7.73 49.80 -26.20
C PRO A 215 6.73 50.04 -25.08
N ALA A 216 6.44 51.31 -24.79
CA ALA A 216 5.53 51.73 -23.74
C ALA A 216 4.08 51.24 -23.97
N ARG A 217 3.42 50.80 -22.90
CA ARG A 217 1.98 50.47 -22.92
C ARG A 217 1.13 51.66 -22.50
N ASP A 218 0.10 51.95 -23.29
CA ASP A 218 -0.92 52.96 -22.99
C ASP A 218 -1.71 52.59 -21.70
N PRO A 219 -1.76 53.47 -20.67
CA PRO A 219 -2.45 53.20 -19.42
C PRO A 219 -3.99 53.11 -19.51
N LEU A 220 -4.63 53.42 -20.65
CA LEU A 220 -6.09 53.65 -20.72
C LEU A 220 -6.91 52.58 -21.46
N ALA A 221 -6.31 51.43 -21.80
CA ALA A 221 -7.02 50.32 -22.45
C ALA A 221 -7.89 49.49 -21.46
N PRO A 222 -9.20 49.30 -21.69
CA PRO A 222 -10.06 48.49 -20.83
C PRO A 222 -9.83 46.98 -21.04
N ALA A 223 -9.83 46.21 -19.94
CA ALA A 223 -9.55 44.77 -19.98
C ALA A 223 -10.63 43.96 -20.74
N PRO A 224 -10.23 42.96 -21.56
CA PRO A 224 -11.16 42.09 -22.26
C PRO A 224 -11.92 41.17 -21.30
N ARG A 225 -13.22 40.98 -21.56
CA ARG A 225 -14.07 40.07 -20.78
C ARG A 225 -13.99 38.64 -21.33
N PRO A 226 -13.99 37.60 -20.47
CA PRO A 226 -14.06 36.21 -20.94
C PRO A 226 -15.41 35.94 -21.60
N GLN A 227 -15.40 35.42 -22.83
CA GLN A 227 -16.60 34.95 -23.52
C GLN A 227 -16.90 33.51 -23.12
N ILE A 228 -17.98 33.29 -22.38
CA ILE A 228 -18.57 31.96 -22.21
C ILE A 228 -19.19 31.57 -23.55
N ARG A 229 -18.81 30.40 -24.08
CA ARG A 229 -19.43 29.82 -25.29
C ARG A 229 -20.20 28.55 -24.91
N GLU A 230 -21.39 28.42 -25.45
CA GLU A 230 -22.41 27.50 -24.97
C GLU A 230 -22.18 26.06 -25.45
N ARG A 231 -22.57 25.08 -24.62
CA ARG A 231 -22.66 23.68 -25.04
C ARG A 231 -23.90 23.50 -25.92
N HIS A 232 -23.73 23.03 -27.16
CA HIS A 232 -24.67 22.11 -27.82
C HIS A 232 -24.05 21.43 -29.07
N GLN A 233 -24.58 20.25 -29.42
CA GLN A 233 -24.49 19.57 -30.73
C GLN A 233 -23.10 19.28 -31.33
N ILE A 234 -22.55 18.09 -31.03
CA ILE A 234 -21.90 17.25 -32.04
C ILE A 234 -22.40 15.80 -31.86
N MET A 235 -23.13 15.28 -32.84
CA MET A 235 -23.52 13.87 -32.97
C MET A 235 -23.47 13.48 -34.46
N ALA A 236 -22.26 13.31 -34.99
CA ALA A 236 -21.98 12.76 -36.31
C ALA A 236 -20.58 12.11 -36.29
N GLY A 237 -20.39 11.03 -37.05
CA GLY A 237 -19.27 10.11 -36.88
C GLY A 237 -17.87 10.69 -37.18
N GLY A 238 -16.91 10.34 -36.31
CA GLY A 238 -15.48 10.51 -36.48
C GLY A 238 -14.74 9.69 -35.43
N ALA A 239 -13.71 8.93 -35.81
CA ALA A 239 -12.98 8.07 -34.87
C ALA A 239 -12.05 8.92 -33.97
N PRO A 240 -11.92 8.62 -32.66
CA PRO A 240 -11.14 9.44 -31.73
C PRO A 240 -9.62 9.19 -31.86
N THR A 241 -8.98 9.86 -32.83
CA THR A 241 -7.53 10.10 -32.80
C THR A 241 -7.24 11.27 -31.86
N GLY A 242 -6.79 11.00 -30.63
CA GLY A 242 -6.67 12.03 -29.60
C GLY A 242 -6.08 11.55 -28.27
N ILE A 243 -5.06 10.69 -28.31
CA ILE A 243 -4.10 10.59 -27.21
C ILE A 243 -2.94 11.50 -27.60
N ASP A 244 -2.57 12.43 -26.72
CA ASP A 244 -1.39 13.28 -26.93
C ASP A 244 -0.14 12.41 -26.99
N ALA A 245 0.36 12.19 -28.21
CA ALA A 245 1.65 11.57 -28.40
C ALA A 245 2.72 12.51 -27.80
N PRO A 246 3.66 12.01 -26.97
CA PRO A 246 4.75 12.84 -26.50
C PRO A 246 5.50 13.40 -27.72
N ALA A 247 5.81 14.71 -27.68
CA ALA A 247 6.44 15.41 -28.78
C ALA A 247 7.66 14.63 -29.28
N ALA A 248 7.82 14.57 -30.61
CA ALA A 248 8.71 13.63 -31.28
C ALA A 248 10.10 13.60 -30.64
N ALA A 249 10.39 12.52 -29.92
CA ALA A 249 11.72 12.27 -29.41
C ALA A 249 12.68 12.21 -30.59
N GLU A 250 13.80 12.92 -30.48
CA GLU A 250 14.93 12.77 -31.40
C GLU A 250 15.31 11.28 -31.52
N PRO A 251 15.86 10.83 -32.66
CA PRO A 251 16.18 9.42 -32.88
C PRO A 251 17.12 8.94 -31.77
N ARG A 252 16.55 8.20 -30.80
CA ARG A 252 17.27 7.68 -29.64
C ARG A 252 18.57 7.04 -30.13
N GLU A 253 19.68 7.54 -29.60
CA GLU A 253 21.00 6.92 -29.79
C GLU A 253 20.92 5.44 -29.42
N SER A 254 21.83 4.62 -29.95
CA SER A 254 21.85 3.17 -29.72
C SER A 254 22.17 2.87 -28.26
N GLU A 255 21.11 2.88 -27.45
CA GLU A 255 21.07 2.67 -26.02
C GLU A 255 21.41 1.19 -25.74
N ASP A 256 22.72 0.95 -25.60
CA ASP A 256 23.35 -0.35 -25.37
C ASP A 256 22.96 -0.91 -24.00
N LEU A 257 21.98 -1.81 -24.02
CA LEU A 257 21.39 -2.34 -22.80
C LEU A 257 22.34 -3.34 -22.12
N SER A 258 22.30 -3.37 -20.80
CA SER A 258 23.09 -4.30 -20.00
C SER A 258 22.26 -4.98 -18.91
N GLY A 259 22.75 -6.12 -18.41
CA GLY A 259 22.19 -6.81 -17.24
C GLY A 259 20.69 -7.12 -17.35
N ARG A 260 19.88 -6.41 -16.57
CA ARG A 260 18.41 -6.64 -16.53
C ARG A 260 17.73 -6.17 -17.83
N GLU A 261 18.08 -4.99 -18.31
CA GLU A 261 17.43 -4.38 -19.48
C GLU A 261 17.73 -5.17 -20.76
N LEU A 262 18.95 -5.71 -20.87
CA LEU A 262 19.30 -6.60 -21.97
C LEU A 262 18.52 -7.92 -21.93
N ALA A 263 18.21 -8.45 -20.75
CA ALA A 263 17.38 -9.63 -20.59
C ALA A 263 15.89 -9.34 -20.92
N ASP A 264 15.36 -8.18 -20.49
CA ASP A 264 14.00 -7.75 -20.86
C ASP A 264 13.89 -7.52 -22.39
N ALA A 265 14.89 -6.91 -23.01
CA ALA A 265 14.96 -6.77 -24.47
C ALA A 265 15.12 -8.11 -25.20
N ALA A 266 15.88 -9.05 -24.65
CA ALA A 266 16.00 -10.40 -25.20
C ALA A 266 14.66 -11.15 -25.21
N VAL A 267 13.76 -10.91 -24.25
CA VAL A 267 12.38 -11.45 -24.30
C VAL A 267 11.54 -10.80 -25.39
N MET A 268 11.66 -9.48 -25.60
CA MET A 268 11.00 -8.79 -26.72
C MET A 268 11.58 -9.19 -28.10
N VAL A 269 12.81 -9.73 -28.15
CA VAL A 269 13.40 -10.32 -29.35
C VAL A 269 12.91 -11.75 -29.52
N LEU A 270 13.07 -12.63 -28.52
CA LEU A 270 12.64 -14.02 -28.57
C LEU A 270 11.15 -14.15 -28.85
N GLY A 271 10.29 -13.36 -28.20
CA GLY A 271 8.83 -13.38 -28.43
C GLY A 271 8.37 -13.05 -29.86
N GLY A 272 9.26 -12.58 -30.74
CA GLY A 272 9.00 -12.41 -32.18
C GLY A 272 9.41 -13.62 -33.05
N PHE A 273 10.03 -14.66 -32.49
CA PHE A 273 10.34 -15.90 -33.18
C PHE A 273 9.20 -16.91 -33.05
N ASP A 274 9.10 -17.82 -34.02
CA ASP A 274 8.15 -18.92 -34.00
C ASP A 274 8.55 -19.97 -32.96
N ARG A 275 7.79 -20.04 -31.86
CA ARG A 275 7.97 -21.02 -30.77
C ARG A 275 8.00 -22.48 -31.25
N ASN A 276 7.36 -22.80 -32.39
CA ASN A 276 7.30 -24.15 -32.91
C ASN A 276 8.66 -24.63 -33.49
N GLN A 277 9.58 -23.69 -33.77
CA GLN A 277 10.93 -23.99 -34.27
C GLN A 277 11.94 -24.28 -33.14
N GLY A 278 11.49 -24.22 -31.88
CA GLY A 278 12.32 -24.53 -30.71
C GLY A 278 13.37 -23.47 -30.39
N ALA A 279 14.43 -23.88 -29.69
CA ALA A 279 15.41 -22.95 -29.14
C ALA A 279 16.30 -22.28 -30.22
N ILE A 280 16.41 -20.96 -30.16
CA ILE A 280 17.11 -20.10 -31.13
C ILE A 280 18.59 -19.99 -30.75
N ALA A 281 19.50 -20.01 -31.74
CA ALA A 281 20.94 -19.86 -31.47
C ALA A 281 21.27 -18.48 -30.86
N GLN A 282 22.12 -18.44 -29.83
CA GLN A 282 22.49 -17.20 -29.11
C GLN A 282 22.97 -16.09 -30.06
N ARG A 283 23.67 -16.47 -31.13
CA ARG A 283 24.16 -15.55 -32.17
C ARG A 283 23.02 -14.86 -32.90
N THR A 284 21.96 -15.59 -33.27
CA THR A 284 20.79 -15.03 -33.96
C THR A 284 20.02 -14.07 -33.06
N VAL A 285 19.96 -14.35 -31.75
CA VAL A 285 19.36 -13.44 -30.75
C VAL A 285 20.22 -12.18 -30.58
N ALA A 286 21.55 -12.32 -30.50
CA ALA A 286 22.48 -11.18 -30.42
C ALA A 286 22.44 -10.30 -31.68
N GLU A 287 22.45 -10.89 -32.87
CA GLU A 287 22.29 -10.16 -34.15
C GLU A 287 20.93 -9.44 -34.23
N ALA A 288 19.85 -10.02 -33.69
CA ALA A 288 18.54 -9.38 -33.64
C ALA A 288 18.46 -8.23 -32.62
N LEU A 289 19.20 -8.30 -31.51
CA LEU A 289 19.36 -7.19 -30.55
C LEU A 289 20.20 -6.05 -31.15
N ALA A 290 21.30 -6.38 -31.82
CA ALA A 290 22.16 -5.43 -32.51
C ALA A 290 21.41 -4.66 -33.61
N ARG A 291 20.62 -5.36 -34.45
CA ARG A 291 19.74 -4.73 -35.46
C ARG A 291 18.64 -3.83 -34.88
N ARG A 292 18.33 -3.95 -33.58
CA ARG A 292 17.40 -3.07 -32.85
C ARG A 292 18.11 -1.95 -32.08
N GLY A 293 19.43 -1.82 -32.20
CA GLY A 293 20.24 -0.82 -31.50
C GLY A 293 20.32 -1.04 -29.99
N ARG A 294 20.25 -2.29 -29.52
CA ARG A 294 20.19 -2.67 -28.10
C ARG A 294 21.40 -3.47 -27.58
N LEU A 295 22.37 -3.73 -28.46
CA LEU A 295 23.56 -4.52 -28.18
C LEU A 295 24.60 -4.30 -29.30
N ALA A 296 25.56 -3.41 -29.08
CA ALA A 296 26.71 -3.19 -29.96
C ALA A 296 27.98 -3.91 -29.44
N GLY A 297 29.13 -3.55 -30.01
CA GLY A 297 30.44 -4.12 -29.68
C GLY A 297 30.86 -5.29 -30.58
N ASP A 298 31.94 -5.96 -30.20
CA ASP A 298 32.43 -7.16 -30.89
C ASP A 298 31.39 -8.31 -30.83
N PRO A 299 31.10 -9.03 -31.93
CA PRO A 299 30.09 -10.09 -31.95
C PRO A 299 30.32 -11.25 -30.95
N GLN A 300 31.55 -11.53 -30.52
CA GLN A 300 31.85 -12.59 -29.55
C GLN A 300 31.67 -12.09 -28.11
N LEU A 301 32.09 -10.86 -27.81
CA LEU A 301 31.81 -10.19 -26.55
C LEU A 301 30.31 -9.93 -26.36
N ALA A 302 29.60 -9.46 -27.40
CA ALA A 302 28.16 -9.21 -27.39
C ALA A 302 27.34 -10.48 -27.09
N GLN A 303 27.69 -11.62 -27.70
CA GLN A 303 27.10 -12.92 -27.34
C GLN A 303 27.38 -13.31 -25.88
N SER A 304 28.58 -13.02 -25.38
CA SER A 304 28.97 -13.33 -24.01
C SER A 304 28.22 -12.46 -22.98
N GLN A 305 28.09 -11.16 -23.25
CA GLN A 305 27.31 -10.18 -22.48
C GLN A 305 25.82 -10.54 -22.46
N LEU A 306 25.25 -10.93 -23.60
CA LEU A 306 23.88 -11.45 -23.68
C LEU A 306 23.72 -12.66 -22.76
N MET A 307 24.52 -13.71 -22.93
CA MET A 307 24.38 -14.95 -22.17
C MET A 307 24.66 -14.78 -20.67
N ALA A 308 25.55 -13.89 -20.28
CA ALA A 308 25.74 -13.48 -18.89
C ALA A 308 24.47 -12.81 -18.33
N SER A 309 23.87 -11.89 -19.10
CA SER A 309 22.65 -11.18 -18.72
C SER A 309 21.43 -12.11 -18.59
N LEU A 310 21.27 -13.09 -19.50
CA LEU A 310 20.19 -14.09 -19.43
C LEU A 310 20.33 -15.00 -18.20
N ARG A 311 21.55 -15.49 -17.92
CA ARG A 311 21.82 -16.32 -16.73
C ARG A 311 21.62 -15.53 -15.44
N ALA A 312 22.05 -14.27 -15.41
CA ALA A 312 21.83 -13.39 -14.27
C ALA A 312 20.34 -13.10 -14.02
N ASP A 313 19.48 -13.04 -15.06
CA ASP A 313 18.03 -12.92 -14.85
C ASP A 313 17.40 -14.20 -14.31
N ASN A 314 17.84 -15.38 -14.79
CA ASN A 314 17.40 -16.66 -14.24
C ASN A 314 17.78 -16.82 -12.76
N LEU A 315 19.04 -16.51 -12.39
CA LEU A 315 19.50 -16.59 -11.00
C LEU A 315 18.69 -15.67 -10.08
N ARG A 316 18.55 -14.37 -10.43
CA ARG A 316 17.72 -13.41 -9.68
C ARG A 316 16.27 -13.88 -9.51
N ARG A 317 15.70 -14.57 -10.50
CA ARG A 317 14.34 -15.16 -10.42
C ARG A 317 14.31 -16.35 -9.47
N GLN A 318 15.26 -17.28 -9.58
CA GLN A 318 15.38 -18.44 -8.71
C GLN A 318 15.54 -18.05 -7.24
N ASP A 319 16.38 -17.04 -6.93
CA ASP A 319 16.54 -16.49 -5.58
C ASP A 319 15.20 -15.95 -5.01
N GLN A 320 14.38 -15.35 -5.87
CA GLN A 320 13.04 -14.83 -5.57
C GLN A 320 11.94 -15.90 -5.58
N GLY A 321 12.28 -17.19 -5.78
CA GLY A 321 11.32 -18.29 -5.88
C GLY A 321 10.49 -18.31 -7.18
N GLN A 322 10.88 -17.54 -8.19
CA GLN A 322 10.27 -17.52 -9.52
C GLN A 322 10.97 -18.51 -10.46
N ARG A 323 10.24 -19.06 -11.43
CA ARG A 323 10.85 -19.93 -12.44
C ARG A 323 11.87 -19.17 -13.33
N PRO A 324 12.89 -19.86 -13.85
CA PRO A 324 13.74 -19.37 -14.94
C PRO A 324 12.89 -18.85 -16.11
N ARG A 325 13.29 -17.70 -16.66
CA ARG A 325 12.64 -17.05 -17.82
C ARG A 325 13.15 -17.61 -19.14
N PHE A 326 14.42 -17.98 -19.16
CA PHE A 326 15.12 -18.56 -20.29
C PHE A 326 15.45 -20.02 -20.01
N ARG A 327 15.27 -20.89 -21.01
CA ARG A 327 15.84 -22.24 -21.02
C ARG A 327 17.06 -22.26 -21.93
N PHE A 328 18.08 -23.04 -21.57
CA PHE A 328 19.26 -23.22 -22.39
C PHE A 328 19.22 -24.61 -23.02
N ALA A 329 19.54 -24.69 -24.31
CA ALA A 329 19.54 -25.95 -25.04
C ALA A 329 20.89 -26.17 -25.72
N GLN A 330 21.15 -27.42 -26.11
CA GLN A 330 22.42 -27.83 -26.72
C GLN A 330 22.81 -26.97 -27.93
N GLY A 331 24.11 -26.81 -28.15
CA GLY A 331 24.64 -25.98 -29.25
C GLY A 331 24.43 -24.48 -29.06
N PHE A 332 24.51 -23.99 -27.82
CA PHE A 332 24.36 -22.57 -27.47
C PHE A 332 23.03 -21.96 -27.92
N ARG A 333 21.93 -22.65 -27.63
CA ARG A 333 20.57 -22.22 -27.96
C ARG A 333 19.81 -21.73 -26.72
N VAL A 334 18.86 -20.82 -26.95
CA VAL A 334 18.04 -20.16 -25.94
C VAL A 334 16.56 -20.23 -26.35
N ALA A 335 15.69 -20.56 -25.41
CA ALA A 335 14.23 -20.46 -25.56
C ALA A 335 13.64 -19.66 -24.39
N LEU A 336 12.41 -19.16 -24.54
CA LEU A 336 11.61 -18.72 -23.40
C LEU A 336 10.99 -19.95 -22.73
N THR A 337 10.98 -20.00 -21.40
CA THR A 337 10.32 -21.08 -20.64
C THR A 337 8.81 -21.12 -20.94
N ASP A 338 8.20 -19.95 -21.14
CA ASP A 338 6.79 -19.74 -21.50
C ASP A 338 6.35 -20.49 -22.77
N TRP A 339 7.27 -20.78 -23.70
CA TRP A 339 6.95 -21.47 -24.95
C TRP A 339 6.52 -22.93 -24.77
N ALA A 340 6.94 -23.55 -23.66
CA ALA A 340 6.71 -24.96 -23.37
C ALA A 340 5.82 -25.18 -22.13
N LEU A 341 5.21 -24.11 -21.61
CA LEU A 341 4.12 -24.16 -20.63
C LEU A 341 2.77 -23.98 -21.34
N SER A 342 1.69 -24.46 -20.73
CA SER A 342 0.34 -24.14 -21.23
C SER A 342 -0.01 -22.66 -20.93
N PRO A 343 -0.82 -21.99 -21.77
CA PRO A 343 -1.24 -20.62 -21.50
C PRO A 343 -1.96 -20.46 -20.15
N GLU A 344 -2.67 -21.51 -19.71
CA GLU A 344 -3.36 -21.54 -18.43
C GLU A 344 -2.39 -21.57 -17.23
N LEU A 345 -1.29 -22.33 -17.31
CA LEU A 345 -0.25 -22.29 -16.26
C LEU A 345 0.41 -20.91 -16.17
N VAL A 346 0.64 -20.26 -17.32
CA VAL A 346 1.19 -18.89 -17.37
C VAL A 346 0.20 -17.88 -16.77
N ARG A 347 -1.12 -18.02 -17.04
CA ARG A 347 -2.17 -17.17 -16.43
C ARG A 347 -2.24 -17.34 -14.92
N LEU A 348 -2.31 -18.59 -14.45
CA LEU A 348 -2.39 -18.91 -13.02
C LEU A 348 -1.14 -18.46 -12.24
N GLU A 349 0.04 -18.56 -12.85
CA GLU A 349 1.28 -18.01 -12.28
C GLU A 349 1.22 -16.48 -12.16
N GLN A 350 0.77 -15.76 -13.19
CA GLN A 350 0.63 -14.29 -13.14
C GLN A 350 -0.37 -13.86 -12.05
N GLU A 351 -1.48 -14.58 -11.90
CA GLU A 351 -2.47 -14.34 -10.83
C GLU A 351 -1.90 -14.63 -9.43
N ALA A 352 -1.09 -15.68 -9.28
CA ALA A 352 -0.39 -15.99 -8.03
C ALA A 352 0.67 -14.94 -7.68
N LEU A 353 1.49 -14.49 -8.65
CA LEU A 353 2.47 -13.42 -8.44
C LEU A 353 1.79 -12.09 -8.07
N ALA A 354 0.67 -11.76 -8.72
CA ALA A 354 -0.13 -10.58 -8.39
C ALA A 354 -0.85 -10.69 -7.03
N ALA A 355 -1.16 -11.90 -6.55
CA ALA A 355 -1.62 -12.12 -5.18
C ALA A 355 -0.49 -11.93 -4.16
N VAL A 356 0.71 -12.46 -4.44
CA VAL A 356 1.90 -12.34 -3.57
C VAL A 356 2.37 -10.89 -3.43
N GLU A 357 2.40 -10.08 -4.49
CA GLU A 357 2.81 -8.66 -4.33
C GLU A 357 1.77 -7.84 -3.56
N ARG A 358 0.46 -8.06 -3.79
CA ARG A 358 -0.61 -7.46 -2.96
C ARG A 358 -0.48 -7.86 -1.48
N TYR A 359 -0.09 -9.10 -1.20
CA TYR A 359 0.21 -9.57 0.16
C TYR A 359 1.44 -8.85 0.74
N ARG A 360 2.54 -8.71 -0.01
CA ARG A 360 3.73 -7.93 0.41
C ARG A 360 3.37 -6.49 0.72
N GLU A 361 2.62 -5.80 -0.14
CA GLU A 361 2.16 -4.43 0.13
C GLU A 361 1.29 -4.32 1.39
N ALA A 362 0.43 -5.32 1.65
CA ALA A 362 -0.38 -5.36 2.87
C ALA A 362 0.48 -5.61 4.11
N ALA A 363 1.44 -6.54 4.03
CA ALA A 363 2.41 -6.83 5.09
C ALA A 363 3.30 -5.62 5.40
N ARG A 364 3.83 -4.93 4.38
CA ARG A 364 4.60 -3.69 4.53
C ARG A 364 3.82 -2.61 5.27
N ARG A 365 2.55 -2.40 4.91
CA ARG A 365 1.65 -1.45 5.59
C ARG A 365 1.32 -1.88 7.03
N ALA A 366 1.26 -3.19 7.32
CA ALA A 366 1.08 -3.69 8.68
C ALA A 366 2.35 -3.51 9.53
N MET A 367 3.53 -3.79 8.97
CA MET A 367 4.82 -3.59 9.62
C MET A 367 5.06 -2.12 9.95
N LEU A 368 4.76 -1.19 9.02
CA LEU A 368 4.89 0.25 9.28
C LEU A 368 4.03 0.70 10.47
N ARG A 369 2.79 0.20 10.60
CA ARG A 369 1.97 0.50 11.79
C ARG A 369 2.64 -0.02 13.06
N LYS A 370 3.24 -1.20 13.04
CA LYS A 370 4.01 -1.70 14.20
C LYS A 370 5.26 -0.88 14.50
N LEU A 371 5.99 -0.38 13.49
CA LEU A 371 7.09 0.58 13.70
C LEU A 371 6.62 1.89 14.32
N GLN A 372 5.40 2.35 14.01
CA GLN A 372 4.78 3.56 14.58
C GLN A 372 4.24 3.33 16.01
N GLU A 373 3.93 2.09 16.39
CA GLU A 373 3.56 1.69 17.76
C GLU A 373 4.78 1.51 18.69
N LEU A 374 6.01 1.41 18.16
CA LEU A 374 7.21 1.15 18.97
C LEU A 374 7.60 2.35 19.86
N PRO A 375 8.06 2.10 21.11
CA PRO A 375 8.78 3.09 21.89
C PRO A 375 10.00 3.64 21.12
N GLY A 376 10.21 4.95 21.18
CA GLY A 376 11.25 5.64 20.39
C GLY A 376 12.70 5.24 20.68
N HIS A 377 12.98 4.41 21.71
CA HIS A 377 14.29 3.77 21.90
C HIS A 377 14.39 2.47 21.08
N ALA A 378 13.40 1.57 21.18
CA ALA A 378 13.34 0.32 20.43
C ALA A 378 13.28 0.56 18.90
N PHE A 379 12.60 1.63 18.47
CA PHE A 379 12.63 2.06 17.07
C PHE A 379 14.05 2.45 16.60
N VAL A 380 14.82 3.15 17.43
CA VAL A 380 16.20 3.54 17.11
C VAL A 380 17.13 2.33 17.10
N GLU A 381 17.01 1.44 18.08
CA GLU A 381 17.74 0.17 18.15
C GLU A 381 17.51 -0.68 16.90
N LEU A 382 16.25 -0.86 16.51
CA LEU A 382 15.88 -1.57 15.28
C LEU A 382 16.41 -0.90 14.01
N ALA A 383 16.39 0.43 13.93
CA ALA A 383 16.97 1.17 12.82
C ALA A 383 18.51 1.01 12.73
N LEU A 384 19.21 1.05 13.87
CA LEU A 384 20.66 0.82 13.92
C LEU A 384 21.03 -0.60 13.49
N LEU A 385 20.29 -1.61 13.96
CA LEU A 385 20.46 -3.01 13.56
C LEU A 385 20.28 -3.19 12.04
N ALA A 386 19.28 -2.52 11.44
CA ALA A 386 19.08 -2.53 10.00
C ALA A 386 20.24 -1.89 9.23
N LEU A 387 20.76 -0.76 9.71
CA LEU A 387 21.87 -0.03 9.08
C LEU A 387 23.20 -0.78 9.16
N GLU A 388 23.50 -1.41 10.30
CA GLU A 388 24.67 -2.27 10.45
C GLU A 388 24.56 -3.50 9.54
N ARG A 389 23.38 -4.14 9.52
CA ARG A 389 23.11 -5.29 8.66
C ARG A 389 23.12 -4.96 7.16
N SER A 390 22.80 -3.72 6.77
CA SER A 390 22.96 -3.22 5.39
C SER A 390 24.39 -2.81 5.04
N GLY A 391 25.39 -3.08 5.89
CA GLY A 391 26.81 -2.85 5.60
C GLY A 391 27.40 -1.55 6.14
N MET A 392 26.70 -0.81 7.01
CA MET A 392 27.32 0.29 7.75
C MET A 392 28.19 -0.22 8.89
N THR A 393 29.32 0.46 9.10
CA THR A 393 30.30 0.14 10.15
C THR A 393 30.59 1.38 10.99
N ASN A 394 31.19 1.21 12.17
CA ASN A 394 31.58 2.31 13.06
C ASN A 394 30.41 3.24 13.48
N LEU A 395 29.20 2.70 13.66
CA LEU A 395 28.04 3.46 14.11
C LEU A 395 28.30 4.02 15.53
N ARG A 396 28.30 5.36 15.66
CA ARG A 396 28.54 6.07 16.92
C ARG A 396 27.54 7.19 17.13
N THR A 397 27.00 7.33 18.34
CA THR A 397 26.07 8.42 18.68
C THR A 397 26.79 9.76 18.71
N ILE A 398 26.19 10.78 18.10
CA ILE A 398 26.66 12.17 18.09
C ILE A 398 25.70 13.02 18.92
N ARG A 399 26.21 13.90 19.79
CA ARG A 399 25.41 14.89 20.52
C ARG A 399 25.60 16.26 19.87
N ARG A 400 24.61 16.72 19.09
CA ARG A 400 24.58 18.07 18.50
C ARG A 400 23.84 19.04 19.42
N ALA A 401 24.46 20.14 19.80
CA ALA A 401 23.78 21.22 20.52
C ALA A 401 22.70 21.84 19.63
N GLY A 402 21.51 22.11 20.17
CA GLY A 402 20.37 22.60 19.40
C GLY A 402 19.69 21.54 18.50
N ALA A 403 20.01 20.26 18.66
CA ALA A 403 19.26 19.16 18.02
C ALA A 403 17.78 19.13 18.49
N PRO A 404 16.80 18.87 17.59
CA PRO A 404 15.42 18.62 17.98
C PRO A 404 15.32 17.36 18.86
N GLY A 405 14.62 17.42 19.99
CA GLY A 405 14.54 16.31 20.95
C GLY A 405 13.92 15.01 20.40
N GLY A 406 13.19 15.07 19.29
CA GLY A 406 12.66 13.89 18.57
C GLY A 406 13.69 13.17 17.68
N GLU A 407 14.82 13.81 17.35
CA GLU A 407 15.86 13.26 16.48
C GLU A 407 16.92 12.49 17.29
N SER A 408 17.49 11.42 16.71
CA SER A 408 18.69 10.74 17.22
C SER A 408 19.78 10.81 16.16
N HIS A 409 20.97 11.29 16.54
CA HIS A 409 22.05 11.59 15.61
C HIS A 409 23.19 10.58 15.76
N PHE A 410 23.67 10.05 14.64
CA PHE A 410 24.77 9.10 14.58
C PHE A 410 25.72 9.44 13.43
N ALA A 411 26.94 8.97 13.51
CA ALA A 411 27.87 8.92 12.39
C ALA A 411 28.27 7.47 12.13
N ALA A 412 28.49 7.10 10.87
CA ALA A 412 28.88 5.76 10.44
C ALA A 412 29.81 5.81 9.23
N THR A 413 30.31 4.66 8.81
CA THR A 413 31.09 4.46 7.57
C THR A 413 30.44 3.38 6.73
N HIS A 414 29.95 3.74 5.54
CA HIS A 414 29.33 2.85 4.56
C HIS A 414 30.39 2.37 3.58
N LYS A 415 30.55 1.06 3.39
CA LYS A 415 31.59 0.49 2.52
C LYS A 415 31.04 0.07 1.16
N ASN A 416 31.46 0.77 0.11
CA ASN A 416 31.13 0.46 -1.28
C ASN A 416 32.29 -0.31 -1.93
N GLY A 417 32.41 -1.59 -1.60
CA GLY A 417 33.53 -2.42 -2.06
C GLY A 417 34.86 -1.97 -1.44
N ALA A 418 35.64 -1.19 -2.19
CA ALA A 418 36.89 -0.59 -1.72
C ALA A 418 36.71 0.81 -1.10
N ASP A 419 35.64 1.53 -1.43
CA ASP A 419 35.44 2.92 -0.99
C ASP A 419 34.76 3.01 0.39
N GLU A 420 35.24 3.90 1.25
CA GLU A 420 34.68 4.17 2.58
C GLU A 420 34.02 5.56 2.66
N ILE A 421 32.69 5.61 2.57
CA ILE A 421 31.92 6.84 2.64
C ILE A 421 31.52 7.11 4.11
N ARG A 422 31.96 8.24 4.66
CA ARG A 422 31.52 8.69 5.99
C ARG A 422 30.13 9.31 5.90
N THR A 423 29.21 8.79 6.70
CA THR A 423 27.78 9.10 6.60
C THR A 423 27.26 9.64 7.93
N ALA A 424 26.60 10.79 7.88
CA ALA A 424 25.80 11.32 8.98
C ALA A 424 24.39 10.68 8.93
N ILE A 425 23.87 10.18 10.04
CA ILE A 425 22.57 9.52 10.11
C ILE A 425 21.72 10.25 11.14
N VAL A 426 20.46 10.55 10.79
CA VAL A 426 19.48 11.11 11.72
C VAL A 426 18.20 10.30 11.67
N VAL A 427 17.84 9.71 12.82
CA VAL A 427 16.64 8.88 12.99
C VAL A 427 15.59 9.68 13.74
N ARG A 428 14.46 9.98 13.08
CA ARG A 428 13.31 10.68 13.64
C ARG A 428 12.40 9.72 14.40
N ARG A 429 12.25 9.95 15.70
CA ARG A 429 11.39 9.17 16.61
C ARG A 429 9.97 9.73 16.72
N ASP A 430 9.72 10.92 16.16
CA ASP A 430 8.47 11.65 16.28
C ASP A 430 7.42 11.27 15.22
N GLY A 431 7.76 10.36 14.29
CA GLY A 431 6.91 9.92 13.18
C GLY A 431 6.50 11.04 12.21
N ARG A 432 7.09 12.23 12.34
CA ARG A 432 6.73 13.40 11.55
C ARG A 432 7.36 13.36 10.17
N GLU A 433 6.76 14.15 9.29
CA GLU A 433 7.19 14.30 7.91
C GLU A 433 8.56 14.98 7.80
N ILE A 434 9.32 14.60 6.78
CA ILE A 434 10.59 15.24 6.41
C ILE A 434 10.30 16.27 5.31
N GLY A 435 10.44 17.54 5.68
CA GLY A 435 10.41 18.67 4.76
C GLY A 435 11.81 19.02 4.23
N ARG A 436 11.85 19.99 3.32
CA ARG A 436 13.06 20.50 2.67
C ARG A 436 14.11 20.97 3.68
N GLU A 437 13.64 21.66 4.70
CA GLU A 437 14.46 22.27 5.75
C GLU A 437 15.26 21.24 6.55
N ARG A 438 14.77 20.01 6.77
CA ARG A 438 15.60 18.95 7.42
C ARG A 438 16.76 18.49 6.54
N VAL A 439 16.57 18.48 5.21
CA VAL A 439 17.63 18.09 4.25
C VAL A 439 18.72 19.14 4.21
N THR A 440 18.35 20.42 4.08
CA THR A 440 19.31 21.54 4.12
C THR A 440 20.03 21.64 5.47
N ASP A 441 19.32 21.44 6.59
CA ASP A 441 19.92 21.41 7.94
C ASP A 441 20.97 20.29 8.09
N LEU A 442 20.65 19.06 7.67
CA LEU A 442 21.59 17.94 7.76
C LEU A 442 22.81 18.20 6.88
N ARG A 443 22.60 18.68 5.65
CA ARG A 443 23.66 19.03 4.69
C ARG A 443 24.61 20.10 5.24
N GLY A 444 24.08 21.14 5.90
CA GLY A 444 24.90 22.13 6.60
C GLY A 444 25.61 21.55 7.84
N ALA A 445 24.98 20.60 8.54
CA ALA A 445 25.48 20.01 9.78
C ALA A 445 26.51 18.87 9.60
N LEU A 446 26.79 18.39 8.38
CA LEU A 446 27.66 17.22 8.11
C LEU A 446 29.05 17.28 8.80
N HIS A 447 29.59 18.49 8.98
CA HIS A 447 30.87 18.71 9.66
C HIS A 447 30.87 18.26 11.14
N HIS A 448 29.72 18.26 11.83
CA HIS A 448 29.61 17.77 13.21
C HIS A 448 29.75 16.24 13.35
N TYR A 449 29.60 15.48 12.26
CA TYR A 449 29.57 14.01 12.29
C TYR A 449 30.96 13.36 12.10
N GLY A 450 32.01 14.18 11.98
CA GLY A 450 33.40 13.76 11.77
C GLY A 450 33.71 13.64 10.28
N PRO A 451 33.92 14.81 9.63
CA PRO A 451 33.62 15.09 8.22
C PRO A 451 32.85 13.99 7.47
N ALA A 452 31.53 13.97 7.65
CA ALA A 452 30.65 13.16 6.81
C ALA A 452 30.55 13.76 5.40
N GLN A 453 30.52 12.90 4.39
CA GLN A 453 30.38 13.25 2.98
C GLN A 453 28.95 13.03 2.47
N ALA A 454 28.19 12.15 3.14
CA ALA A 454 26.79 11.85 2.83
C ALA A 454 25.91 12.00 4.09
N GLY A 455 24.60 12.20 3.88
CA GLY A 455 23.58 12.20 4.93
C GLY A 455 22.52 11.12 4.72
N TRP A 456 21.98 10.53 5.78
CA TRP A 456 20.82 9.63 5.75
C TRP A 456 19.77 10.14 6.74
N LEU A 457 18.56 10.44 6.27
CA LEU A 457 17.41 10.82 7.09
C LEU A 457 16.40 9.68 7.13
N VAL A 458 16.01 9.24 8.33
CA VAL A 458 15.10 8.10 8.55
C VAL A 458 13.90 8.53 9.38
N THR A 459 12.67 8.20 8.96
CA THR A 459 11.43 8.45 9.71
C THR A 459 10.41 7.31 9.49
N THR A 460 9.45 7.15 10.41
CA THR A 460 8.23 6.37 10.16
C THR A 460 7.10 7.20 9.51
N GLY A 461 7.31 8.51 9.34
CA GLY A 461 6.42 9.41 8.61
C GLY A 461 6.63 9.41 7.09
N GLN A 462 6.10 10.42 6.41
CA GLN A 462 6.31 10.63 4.97
C GLN A 462 7.53 11.53 4.68
N VAL A 463 8.07 11.43 3.48
CA VAL A 463 9.04 12.39 2.92
C VAL A 463 8.32 13.25 1.87
N LEU A 464 8.39 14.57 2.01
CA LEU A 464 7.72 15.52 1.12
C LEU A 464 8.50 15.69 -0.21
N SER A 465 7.81 16.13 -1.27
CA SER A 465 8.43 16.37 -2.59
C SER A 465 9.65 17.28 -2.50
N GLY A 466 9.48 18.48 -1.92
CA GLY A 466 10.58 19.44 -1.74
C GLY A 466 11.76 18.95 -0.88
N ALA A 467 11.61 17.86 -0.12
CA ALA A 467 12.73 17.17 0.51
C ALA A 467 13.46 16.25 -0.48
N ARG A 468 12.73 15.48 -1.31
CA ARG A 468 13.30 14.66 -2.39
C ARG A 468 14.04 15.54 -3.42
N ASP A 469 13.45 16.67 -3.80
CA ASP A 469 14.03 17.63 -4.76
C ASP A 469 15.35 18.24 -4.24
N GLU A 470 15.38 18.66 -2.97
CA GLU A 470 16.58 19.18 -2.30
C GLU A 470 17.64 18.10 -2.08
N ALA A 471 17.23 16.86 -1.80
CA ALA A 471 18.16 15.73 -1.66
C ALA A 471 18.82 15.35 -3.00
N ALA A 472 18.08 15.43 -4.09
CA ALA A 472 18.54 15.19 -5.47
C ALA A 472 19.30 16.36 -6.11
N ALA A 473 19.50 17.47 -5.39
CA ALA A 473 20.17 18.66 -5.91
C ALA A 473 21.60 18.36 -6.42
N PRO A 474 21.93 18.70 -7.69
CA PRO A 474 23.23 18.38 -8.28
C PRO A 474 24.37 19.15 -7.59
N ASN A 475 25.56 18.55 -7.56
CA ASN A 475 26.78 19.07 -6.92
C ASN A 475 26.67 19.35 -5.40
N ALA A 476 25.55 19.01 -4.77
CA ALA A 476 25.38 19.08 -3.31
C ALA A 476 25.75 17.73 -2.67
N ALA A 477 26.11 17.75 -1.38
CA ALA A 477 26.35 16.50 -0.65
C ALA A 477 25.09 15.61 -0.66
N PRO A 478 25.20 14.32 -1.01
CA PRO A 478 24.06 13.44 -1.21
C PRO A 478 23.35 13.14 0.12
N VAL A 479 22.02 13.16 0.09
CA VAL A 479 21.19 12.82 1.25
C VAL A 479 20.19 11.72 0.88
N ALA A 480 20.34 10.53 1.46
CA ALA A 480 19.36 9.45 1.32
C ALA A 480 18.17 9.69 2.25
N LEU A 481 16.94 9.48 1.76
CA LEU A 481 15.70 9.74 2.49
C LEU A 481 14.87 8.45 2.62
N PHE A 482 14.68 8.01 3.86
CA PHE A 482 13.86 6.84 4.19
C PHE A 482 12.57 7.30 4.86
N ASP A 483 11.49 7.36 4.08
CA ASP A 483 10.13 7.37 4.62
C ASP A 483 9.76 6.00 5.21
N GLY A 484 8.62 5.91 5.90
CA GLY A 484 8.20 4.69 6.57
C GLY A 484 8.09 3.45 5.65
N VAL A 485 7.84 3.62 4.35
CA VAL A 485 7.77 2.49 3.41
C VAL A 485 9.16 2.10 2.93
N ALA A 486 10.03 3.07 2.66
CA ALA A 486 11.44 2.83 2.36
C ALA A 486 12.19 2.16 3.52
N LEU A 487 11.90 2.55 4.77
CA LEU A 487 12.48 1.92 5.97
C LEU A 487 12.02 0.46 6.14
N VAL A 488 10.74 0.16 5.87
CA VAL A 488 10.25 -1.23 5.86
C VAL A 488 10.92 -2.06 4.76
N ARG A 489 11.20 -1.48 3.58
CA ARG A 489 11.98 -2.17 2.54
C ARG A 489 13.42 -2.43 2.97
N LEU A 490 14.09 -1.47 3.62
CA LEU A 490 15.44 -1.68 4.20
C LEU A 490 15.45 -2.84 5.21
N LEU A 491 14.41 -2.97 6.03
CA LEU A 491 14.22 -4.08 6.98
C LEU A 491 13.97 -5.42 6.26
N GLU A 492 13.13 -5.43 5.21
CA GLU A 492 12.90 -6.60 4.36
C GLU A 492 14.18 -7.07 3.64
N GLU A 493 14.96 -6.14 3.11
CA GLU A 493 16.20 -6.40 2.36
C GLU A 493 17.32 -6.92 3.29
N SER A 494 17.42 -6.35 4.49
CA SER A 494 18.44 -6.70 5.49
C SER A 494 18.16 -7.99 6.28
N ASP A 495 16.97 -8.59 6.17
CA ASP A 495 16.46 -9.67 7.03
C ASP A 495 16.35 -9.27 8.51
N VAL A 496 15.88 -8.05 8.80
CA VAL A 496 15.77 -7.51 10.17
C VAL A 496 14.31 -7.29 10.55
N ALA A 497 13.87 -7.89 11.67
CA ALA A 497 12.49 -7.90 12.17
C ALA A 497 11.42 -8.39 11.16
N VAL A 498 11.83 -9.14 10.14
CA VAL A 498 10.96 -9.79 9.13
C VAL A 498 11.10 -11.30 9.19
N ILE A 499 10.06 -12.02 8.77
CA ILE A 499 10.10 -13.49 8.58
C ILE A 499 9.83 -13.77 7.10
N ARG A 500 10.82 -14.27 6.37
CA ARG A 500 10.69 -14.59 4.94
C ARG A 500 10.01 -15.94 4.71
N THR A 501 8.69 -15.93 4.46
CA THR A 501 7.93 -17.10 3.98
C THR A 501 8.13 -17.29 2.47
N LYS A 502 8.38 -18.52 2.03
CA LYS A 502 8.46 -18.88 0.59
C LYS A 502 7.22 -19.68 0.18
N HIS A 503 6.61 -19.31 -0.95
CA HIS A 503 5.63 -20.15 -1.64
C HIS A 503 6.35 -20.88 -2.77
N VAL A 504 6.49 -22.20 -2.66
CA VAL A 504 7.16 -23.04 -3.66
C VAL A 504 6.11 -23.69 -4.55
N THR A 505 6.29 -23.59 -5.86
CA THR A 505 5.52 -24.32 -6.87
C THR A 505 6.46 -25.18 -7.71
N ALA A 506 5.92 -26.22 -8.34
CA ALA A 506 6.65 -27.07 -9.27
C ALA A 506 6.09 -26.89 -10.70
N ILE A 507 7.00 -26.88 -11.67
CA ILE A 507 6.69 -27.00 -13.11
C ILE A 507 7.46 -28.20 -13.66
N PRO A 508 7.07 -28.78 -14.81
CA PRO A 508 7.86 -29.83 -15.45
C PRO A 508 9.29 -29.34 -15.74
N ASP A 509 10.30 -30.16 -15.44
CA ASP A 509 11.67 -29.89 -15.88
C ASP A 509 11.78 -30.20 -17.38
N LEU A 510 11.52 -29.17 -18.17
CA LEU A 510 11.51 -29.21 -19.62
C LEU A 510 12.91 -29.41 -20.21
N GLU A 511 13.98 -29.06 -19.49
CA GLU A 511 15.35 -29.27 -19.96
C GLU A 511 15.76 -30.74 -19.77
N LEU A 512 15.49 -31.32 -18.59
CA LEU A 512 15.65 -32.75 -18.34
C LEU A 512 14.75 -33.61 -19.25
N LEU A 513 13.49 -33.22 -19.46
CA LEU A 513 12.57 -33.93 -20.35
C LEU A 513 12.94 -33.81 -21.84
N GLU A 514 13.71 -32.78 -22.23
CA GLU A 514 14.33 -32.71 -23.56
C GLU A 514 15.58 -33.61 -23.63
N MET A 515 16.48 -33.56 -22.64
CA MET A 515 17.67 -34.44 -22.58
C MET A 515 17.32 -35.94 -22.56
N LEU A 516 16.23 -36.33 -21.88
CA LEU A 516 15.78 -37.73 -21.80
C LEU A 516 15.12 -38.24 -23.10
N ARG A 517 14.94 -37.41 -24.13
CA ARG A 517 14.37 -37.81 -25.43
C ARG A 517 15.42 -38.18 -26.48
N GLY A 518 16.68 -37.81 -26.28
CA GLY A 518 17.80 -37.98 -27.23
C GLY A 518 18.12 -36.70 -27.98
#